data_AF-A0A3D1X5S9-F1
#
_entry.id   AF-A0A3D1X5S9-F1
#
_cell.length_a   1.000
_cell.length_b   1.000
_cell.length_c   1.000
_cell.angle_alpha   90.00
_cell.angle_beta   90.00
_cell.angle_gamma   90.00
#
_symmetry.space_group_name_H-M   'P 1'
#
loop_
_entity.id
_entity.type
_entity.pdbx_description
1 polymer ?
#
loop_
_entity_poly.entity_id
_entity_poly.type
_entity_poly.pdbx_seq_one_letter_code
_entity_poly.pdbx_strand_id
1 'polypeptide(L)'
;MKKLFAFLLACVCTLALFGCAGANDDKSDGGPEDDWAPLTEAQIEEFKELFASTADVTDETTGEYRYTTSTPVSCFFTSHYDDPRDIDLAEFLRYCPLSTTLGDADVEEFHAVLDTLGIEDAERFKVPDDWAVPVRRIPKSDVSALLTQWADITVDDLRNQDGVTYLAQYDAFYEFTSDFGPGSFIPMGGEQYGDSIRLWNGDGEGTHDELTLHVRQDGSYCIEAFHGVTT
;
A
#
# COMPACT_ATOMS: atom_id res chain seq x y z
N MET A 1 -16.89 -15.32 7.43
CA MET A 1 -15.93 -16.29 8.01
C MET A 1 -14.56 -16.04 7.39
N LYS A 2 -13.62 -15.52 8.19
CA LYS A 2 -12.26 -15.14 7.77
C LYS A 2 -11.50 -16.38 7.30
N LYS A 3 -11.09 -16.44 6.02
CA LYS A 3 -10.09 -17.40 5.56
C LYS A 3 -8.74 -16.71 5.54
N LEU A 4 -8.03 -16.81 6.66
CA LEU A 4 -6.59 -16.60 6.73
C LEU A 4 -5.95 -17.77 5.94
N PHE A 5 -5.48 -17.50 4.72
CA PHE A 5 -4.60 -18.43 4.03
C PHE A 5 -3.20 -18.23 4.60
N ALA A 6 -2.81 -19.11 5.51
CA ALA A 6 -1.41 -19.30 5.86
C ALA A 6 -0.71 -19.99 4.67
N PHE A 7 0.10 -19.24 3.93
CA PHE A 7 0.97 -19.80 2.91
C PHE A 7 2.28 -20.27 3.55
N LEU A 8 2.43 -21.58 3.67
CA LEU A 8 3.64 -22.22 4.12
C LEU A 8 4.44 -22.64 2.87
N LEU A 9 5.37 -21.80 2.42
CA LEU A 9 6.27 -22.17 1.32
C LEU A 9 7.42 -23.01 1.90
N ALA A 10 7.38 -24.31 1.63
CA ALA A 10 8.39 -25.26 2.07
C ALA A 10 9.70 -25.03 1.30
N CYS A 11 10.69 -24.43 1.96
CA CYS A 11 12.05 -24.31 1.46
C CYS A 11 12.76 -25.67 1.57
N VAL A 12 12.85 -26.42 0.46
CA VAL A 12 13.62 -27.67 0.39
C VAL A 12 15.09 -27.35 0.15
N CYS A 13 15.86 -27.21 1.23
CA CYS A 13 17.31 -27.18 1.17
C CYS A 13 17.88 -28.61 1.09
N THR A 14 18.19 -29.09 -0.11
CA THR A 14 19.06 -30.27 -0.28
C THR A 14 20.51 -29.83 -0.51
N LEU A 15 21.30 -29.81 0.56
CA LEU A 15 22.76 -29.82 0.52
C LEU A 15 23.25 -31.19 0.04
N ALA A 16 23.83 -31.27 -1.16
CA ALA A 16 24.65 -32.39 -1.59
C ALA A 16 26.10 -31.93 -1.76
N LEU A 17 26.90 -32.12 -0.71
CA LEU A 17 28.35 -32.08 -0.77
C LEU A 17 28.85 -33.30 -1.56
N PHE A 18 29.44 -33.07 -2.74
CA PHE A 18 30.44 -33.96 -3.32
C PHE A 18 31.50 -33.13 -4.04
N GLY A 19 32.70 -33.10 -3.46
CA GLY A 19 33.90 -32.64 -4.15
C GLY A 19 34.47 -33.77 -5.01
N CYS A 20 35.02 -33.39 -6.17
CA CYS A 20 36.14 -34.06 -6.82
C CYS A 20 36.86 -33.03 -7.71
N ALA A 21 38.18 -32.95 -7.53
CA ALA A 21 39.07 -32.04 -8.23
C ALA A 21 39.25 -32.42 -9.72
N GLY A 22 39.35 -31.41 -10.57
CA GLY A 22 39.81 -31.51 -11.96
C GLY A 22 40.17 -30.13 -12.48
N ALA A 23 41.46 -29.83 -12.53
CA ALA A 23 41.99 -28.58 -13.04
C ALA A 23 41.71 -28.42 -14.54
N ASN A 24 41.21 -27.24 -14.93
CA ASN A 24 41.56 -26.56 -16.17
C ASN A 24 41.30 -25.07 -15.97
N ASP A 25 42.39 -24.31 -16.01
CA ASP A 25 42.38 -22.85 -16.07
C ASP A 25 41.78 -22.41 -17.41
N ASP A 26 40.57 -21.86 -17.39
CA ASP A 26 40.11 -20.92 -18.40
C ASP A 26 39.48 -19.74 -17.65
N LYS A 27 40.27 -18.67 -17.51
CA LYS A 27 39.79 -17.42 -16.89
C LYS A 27 38.92 -16.71 -17.91
N SER A 28 37.63 -17.04 -17.90
CA SER A 28 36.59 -16.06 -18.22
C SER A 28 36.40 -15.19 -16.98
N ASP A 29 36.78 -13.94 -17.08
CA ASP A 29 36.63 -12.86 -16.11
C ASP A 29 35.18 -12.36 -16.01
N GLY A 30 34.23 -13.29 -15.94
CA GLY A 30 32.87 -12.99 -15.48
C GLY A 30 32.91 -12.64 -14.01
N GLY A 31 32.88 -11.34 -13.68
CA GLY A 31 32.37 -10.91 -12.38
C GLY A 31 30.96 -11.46 -12.15
N PRO A 32 30.41 -11.44 -10.93
CA PRO A 32 29.04 -11.90 -10.70
C PRO A 32 28.08 -10.95 -11.41
N GLU A 33 27.78 -11.25 -12.68
CA GLU A 33 26.65 -10.69 -13.40
C GLU A 33 25.39 -11.34 -12.80
N ASP A 34 24.60 -10.49 -12.15
CA ASP A 34 23.20 -10.65 -11.72
C ASP A 34 22.82 -11.96 -11.01
N ASP A 35 23.01 -11.97 -9.69
CA ASP A 35 22.37 -12.95 -8.80
C ASP A 35 20.83 -12.77 -8.69
N TRP A 36 20.25 -11.77 -9.37
CA TRP A 36 18.81 -11.53 -9.41
C TRP A 36 18.12 -12.55 -10.33
N ALA A 37 17.22 -13.35 -9.76
CA ALA A 37 16.44 -14.31 -10.51
C ALA A 37 15.13 -13.66 -10.99
N PRO A 38 14.79 -13.72 -12.29
CA PRO A 38 13.53 -13.17 -12.78
C PRO A 38 12.34 -13.95 -12.18
N LEU A 39 11.28 -13.22 -11.83
CA LEU A 39 10.03 -13.82 -11.37
C LEU A 39 9.30 -14.49 -12.52
N THR A 40 8.65 -15.61 -12.22
CA THR A 40 7.80 -16.31 -13.18
C THR A 40 6.49 -15.55 -13.41
N GLU A 41 5.84 -15.80 -14.54
CA GLU A 41 4.50 -15.24 -14.84
C GLU A 41 3.49 -15.55 -13.73
N ALA A 42 3.54 -16.76 -13.15
CA ALA A 42 2.66 -17.14 -12.04
C ALA A 42 2.90 -16.29 -10.78
N GLN A 43 4.16 -16.01 -10.44
CA GLN A 43 4.50 -15.13 -9.32
C GLN A 43 4.04 -13.68 -9.59
N ILE A 44 4.18 -13.21 -10.83
CA ILE A 44 3.68 -11.89 -11.22
C ILE A 44 2.15 -11.80 -11.08
N GLU A 45 1.40 -12.81 -11.49
CA GLU A 45 -0.06 -12.85 -11.29
C GLU A 45 -0.43 -12.86 -9.79
N GLU A 46 0.30 -13.60 -8.95
CA GLU A 46 0.10 -13.55 -7.49
C GLU A 46 0.32 -12.13 -6.94
N PHE A 47 1.34 -11.40 -7.42
CA PHE A 47 1.56 -10.01 -7.02
C PHE A 47 0.50 -9.05 -7.57
N LYS A 48 -0.05 -9.28 -8.76
CA LYS A 48 -1.18 -8.50 -9.28
C LYS A 48 -2.42 -8.64 -8.39
N GLU A 49 -2.71 -9.85 -7.93
CA GLU A 49 -3.81 -10.08 -6.99
C GLU A 49 -3.53 -9.44 -5.62
N LEU A 50 -2.30 -9.58 -5.11
CA LEU A 50 -1.89 -9.03 -3.82
C LEU A 50 -1.96 -7.50 -3.78
N PHE A 51 -1.55 -6.84 -4.86
CA PHE A 51 -1.49 -5.38 -4.98
C PHE A 51 -2.66 -4.77 -5.74
N ALA A 52 -3.72 -5.54 -5.99
CA ALA A 52 -4.92 -5.04 -6.66
C ALA A 52 -5.44 -3.78 -5.97
N SER A 53 -5.53 -2.66 -6.70
CA SER A 53 -5.93 -1.37 -6.13
C SER A 53 -7.40 -1.27 -5.76
N THR A 54 -8.22 -2.15 -6.32
CA THR A 54 -9.67 -2.14 -6.16
C THR A 54 -10.20 -3.54 -5.89
N ALA A 55 -11.29 -3.61 -5.13
CA ALA A 55 -12.04 -4.83 -4.92
C ALA A 55 -13.54 -4.56 -5.09
N ASP A 56 -14.25 -5.53 -5.68
CA ASP A 56 -15.71 -5.48 -5.79
C ASP A 56 -16.35 -5.94 -4.48
N VAL A 57 -17.24 -5.12 -3.94
CA VAL A 57 -18.09 -5.47 -2.80
C VAL A 57 -19.38 -6.06 -3.33
N THR A 58 -19.65 -7.30 -2.94
CA THR A 58 -20.88 -8.02 -3.27
C THR A 58 -21.82 -8.09 -2.09
N ASP A 59 -23.12 -8.18 -2.36
CA ASP A 59 -24.13 -8.51 -1.39
C ASP A 59 -23.88 -9.92 -0.83
N GLU A 60 -23.68 -10.04 0.48
CA GLU A 60 -23.40 -11.35 1.10
C GLU A 60 -24.57 -12.35 1.00
N THR A 61 -25.79 -11.85 0.81
CA THR A 61 -27.01 -12.68 0.73
C THR A 61 -27.30 -13.10 -0.70
N THR A 62 -27.19 -12.18 -1.67
CA THR A 62 -27.53 -12.45 -3.08
C THR A 62 -26.32 -12.81 -3.94
N GLY A 63 -25.11 -12.44 -3.51
CA GLY A 63 -23.88 -12.55 -4.29
C GLY A 63 -23.77 -11.50 -5.41
N GLU A 64 -24.72 -10.55 -5.50
CA GLU A 64 -24.74 -9.54 -6.55
C GLU A 64 -23.75 -8.42 -6.25
N TYR A 65 -23.15 -7.86 -7.31
CA TYR A 65 -22.31 -6.67 -7.22
C TYR A 65 -23.07 -5.50 -6.57
N ARG A 66 -22.43 -4.80 -5.63
CA ARG A 66 -22.95 -3.58 -5.02
C ARG A 66 -22.17 -2.34 -5.47
N TYR A 67 -20.85 -2.34 -5.26
CA TYR A 67 -19.97 -1.24 -5.62
C TYR A 67 -18.51 -1.71 -5.63
N THR A 68 -17.63 -0.96 -6.29
CA THR A 68 -16.17 -1.13 -6.21
C THR A 68 -15.60 -0.21 -5.14
N THR A 69 -14.66 -0.71 -4.35
CA THR A 69 -13.90 0.06 -3.34
C THR A 69 -12.41 -0.01 -3.63
N SER A 70 -11.65 0.95 -3.12
CA SER A 70 -10.20 0.85 -3.03
C SER A 70 -9.79 -0.25 -2.04
N THR A 71 -8.62 -0.84 -2.23
CA THR A 71 -8.01 -1.76 -1.26
C THR A 71 -7.06 -1.02 -0.32
N PRO A 72 -6.82 -1.51 0.92
CA PRO A 72 -5.90 -0.83 1.83
C PRO A 72 -4.48 -0.69 1.28
N VAL A 73 -3.98 -1.69 0.55
CA VAL A 73 -2.62 -1.65 -0.02
C VAL A 73 -2.48 -0.57 -1.11
N SER A 74 -3.58 -0.18 -1.78
CA SER A 74 -3.55 0.91 -2.77
C SER A 74 -3.06 2.26 -2.22
N CYS A 75 -3.17 2.48 -0.90
CA CYS A 75 -2.71 3.71 -0.25
C CYS A 75 -1.20 3.92 -0.42
N PHE A 76 -0.41 2.85 -0.51
CA PHE A 76 1.04 2.87 -0.70
C PHE A 76 1.48 3.28 -2.12
N PHE A 77 0.53 3.40 -3.05
CA PHE A 77 0.79 3.76 -4.46
C PHE A 77 0.23 5.13 -4.84
N THR A 78 -0.03 5.98 -3.83
CA THR A 78 -0.56 7.35 -4.01
C THR A 78 0.56 8.39 -4.09
N SER A 79 1.76 8.04 -3.64
CA SER A 79 2.97 8.88 -3.68
C SER A 79 4.21 8.01 -3.85
N HIS A 80 5.33 8.62 -4.23
CA HIS A 80 6.61 7.94 -4.38
C HIS A 80 7.54 8.23 -3.19
N TYR A 81 8.32 7.22 -2.77
CA TYR A 81 9.22 7.27 -1.61
C TYR A 81 10.35 6.22 -1.70
N ASP A 82 11.54 6.58 -1.22
CA ASP A 82 12.70 5.69 -1.10
C ASP A 82 12.75 4.96 0.26
N ASP A 83 11.98 5.45 1.23
CA ASP A 83 11.88 4.95 2.60
C ASP A 83 10.42 5.13 3.03
N PRO A 84 9.73 4.13 3.63
CA PRO A 84 8.31 4.27 3.95
C PRO A 84 8.01 5.42 4.91
N ARG A 85 9.00 5.91 5.66
CA ARG A 85 8.88 7.10 6.52
C ARG A 85 8.69 8.40 5.72
N ASP A 86 8.97 8.39 4.43
CA ASP A 86 8.80 9.54 3.52
C ASP A 86 7.45 9.54 2.78
N ILE A 87 6.55 8.58 3.06
CA ILE A 87 5.19 8.55 2.51
C ILE A 87 4.49 9.90 2.76
N ASP A 88 3.87 10.46 1.72
CA ASP A 88 2.99 11.62 1.84
C ASP A 88 1.67 11.19 2.49
N LEU A 89 1.48 11.54 3.76
CA LEU A 89 0.30 11.13 4.51
C LEU A 89 -1.01 11.70 3.94
N ALA A 90 -1.00 12.89 3.35
CA ALA A 90 -2.21 13.47 2.78
C ALA A 90 -2.68 12.68 1.56
N GLU A 91 -1.76 12.32 0.66
CA GLU A 91 -2.06 11.47 -0.50
C GLU A 91 -2.41 10.05 -0.09
N PHE A 92 -1.72 9.48 0.91
CA PHE A 92 -2.01 8.15 1.47
C PHE A 92 -3.47 8.04 1.96
N LEU A 93 -4.00 9.10 2.58
CA LEU A 93 -5.35 9.11 3.13
C LEU A 93 -6.46 9.34 2.08
N ARG A 94 -6.13 9.96 0.93
CA ARG A 94 -7.09 10.51 -0.05
C ARG A 94 -8.15 9.52 -0.54
N TYR A 95 -7.78 8.26 -0.67
CA TYR A 95 -8.66 7.17 -1.11
C TYR A 95 -8.62 5.97 -0.15
N CYS A 96 -8.27 6.21 1.11
CA CYS A 96 -8.11 5.15 2.09
C CYS A 96 -9.47 4.48 2.40
N PRO A 97 -9.62 3.17 2.17
CA PRO A 97 -10.90 2.47 2.39
C PRO A 97 -11.20 2.21 3.87
N LEU A 98 -10.28 2.56 4.78
CA LEU A 98 -10.49 2.47 6.22
C LEU A 98 -11.41 3.59 6.75
N SER A 99 -11.80 4.51 5.88
CA SER A 99 -12.64 5.64 6.23
C SER A 99 -14.10 5.26 6.51
N THR A 100 -14.72 6.03 7.39
CA THR A 100 -16.19 6.08 7.55
C THR A 100 -16.69 7.49 7.30
N THR A 101 -17.80 7.63 6.58
CA THR A 101 -18.45 8.94 6.39
C THR A 101 -19.19 9.35 7.65
N LEU A 102 -18.97 10.59 8.11
CA LEU A 102 -19.76 11.17 9.20
C LEU A 102 -21.22 11.35 8.78
N GLY A 103 -22.16 11.04 9.68
CA GLY A 103 -23.59 11.24 9.45
C GLY A 103 -24.26 12.07 10.54
N ASP A 104 -25.59 12.10 10.55
CA ASP A 104 -26.40 12.88 11.52
C ASP A 104 -26.10 12.59 13.00
N ALA A 105 -25.51 11.43 13.31
CA ALA A 105 -25.10 11.08 14.68
C ALA A 105 -23.78 11.75 15.10
N ASP A 106 -22.99 12.26 14.15
CA ASP A 106 -21.65 12.79 14.34
C ASP A 106 -21.60 14.33 14.23
N VAL A 107 -22.72 15.04 14.46
CA VAL A 107 -22.83 16.50 14.26
C VAL A 107 -21.79 17.30 15.06
N GLU A 108 -21.56 16.94 16.32
CA GLU A 108 -20.56 17.62 17.16
C GLU A 108 -19.13 17.45 16.60
N GLU A 109 -18.84 16.25 16.08
CA GLU A 109 -17.56 15.94 15.44
C GLU A 109 -17.39 16.69 14.12
N PHE A 110 -18.43 16.72 13.29
CA PHE A 110 -18.45 17.49 12.06
C PHE A 110 -18.21 18.99 12.29
N HIS A 111 -18.84 19.59 13.30
CA HIS A 111 -18.60 21.00 13.63
C HIS A 111 -17.15 21.24 14.08
N ALA A 112 -16.55 20.35 14.85
CA ALA A 112 -15.14 20.45 15.20
C ALA A 112 -14.21 20.37 13.98
N VAL A 113 -14.58 19.57 12.96
CA VAL A 113 -13.85 19.52 11.68
C VAL A 113 -13.96 20.85 10.95
N LEU A 114 -15.16 21.44 10.84
CA LEU A 114 -15.34 22.75 10.21
C LEU A 114 -14.56 23.86 10.90
N ASP A 115 -14.55 23.86 12.24
CA ASP A 115 -13.76 24.78 13.06
C ASP A 115 -12.27 24.65 12.76
N THR A 116 -11.78 23.41 12.65
CA THR A 116 -10.37 23.11 12.33
C THR A 116 -10.00 23.60 10.93
N LEU A 117 -10.91 23.49 9.97
CA LEU A 117 -10.74 23.99 8.59
C LEU A 117 -10.83 25.52 8.48
N GLY A 118 -11.29 26.21 9.52
CA GLY A 118 -11.44 27.67 9.51
C GLY A 118 -12.52 28.16 8.54
N ILE A 119 -13.60 27.40 8.37
CA ILE A 119 -14.69 27.74 7.44
C ILE A 119 -15.46 28.97 7.93
N GLU A 120 -15.55 29.99 7.07
CA GLU A 120 -16.42 31.15 7.32
C GLU A 120 -17.90 30.78 7.22
N ASP A 121 -18.74 31.34 8.10
CA ASP A 121 -20.17 31.05 8.22
C ASP A 121 -20.48 29.54 8.40
N ALA A 122 -19.61 28.82 9.12
CA ALA A 122 -19.75 27.39 9.39
C ALA A 122 -21.10 27.03 10.04
N GLU A 123 -21.73 27.97 10.75
CA GLU A 123 -23.03 27.79 11.38
C GLU A 123 -24.15 27.51 10.38
N ARG A 124 -23.97 27.76 9.08
CA ARG A 124 -24.97 27.37 8.07
C ARG A 124 -25.07 25.85 7.86
N PHE A 125 -24.03 25.10 8.21
CA PHE A 125 -23.97 23.66 8.07
C PHE A 125 -24.36 22.99 9.39
N LYS A 126 -25.61 22.56 9.50
CA LYS A 126 -26.17 22.01 10.74
C LYS A 126 -25.85 20.54 10.89
N VAL A 127 -25.75 19.81 9.79
CA VAL A 127 -25.42 18.38 9.74
C VAL A 127 -24.38 18.11 8.64
N PRO A 128 -23.66 16.97 8.64
CA PRO A 128 -22.70 16.64 7.58
C PRO A 128 -23.29 16.70 6.18
N ASP A 129 -24.55 16.30 6.01
CA ASP A 129 -25.27 16.33 4.73
C ASP A 129 -25.51 17.74 4.16
N ASP A 130 -25.37 18.79 4.98
CA ASP A 130 -25.40 20.18 4.48
C ASP A 130 -24.10 20.55 3.74
N TRP A 131 -23.02 19.76 3.90
CA TRP A 131 -21.73 19.98 3.27
C TRP A 131 -21.71 19.45 1.84
N ALA A 132 -20.95 20.10 0.95
CA ALA A 132 -20.96 19.77 -0.47
C ALA A 132 -20.26 18.44 -0.81
N VAL A 133 -19.42 17.93 0.08
CA VAL A 133 -18.59 16.74 -0.10
C VAL A 133 -18.67 15.85 1.14
N PRO A 134 -18.41 14.54 1.05
CA PRO A 134 -18.40 13.69 2.24
C PRO A 134 -17.31 14.15 3.21
N VAL A 135 -17.56 14.01 4.52
CA VAL A 135 -16.53 14.14 5.55
C VAL A 135 -16.15 12.75 6.02
N ARG A 136 -14.95 12.31 5.66
CA ARG A 136 -14.48 10.95 5.90
C ARG A 136 -13.53 10.91 7.08
N ARG A 137 -13.94 10.21 8.15
CA ARG A 137 -13.14 9.95 9.35
C ARG A 137 -12.27 8.71 9.15
N ILE A 138 -10.98 8.81 9.46
CA ILE A 138 -10.00 7.72 9.38
C ILE A 138 -9.25 7.64 10.72
N PRO A 139 -9.50 6.61 11.56
CA PRO A 139 -8.81 6.49 12.84
C PRO A 139 -7.28 6.35 12.67
N LYS A 140 -6.51 7.10 13.47
CA LYS A 140 -5.03 7.03 13.43
C LYS A 140 -4.51 5.62 13.74
N SER A 141 -5.20 4.88 14.61
CA SER A 141 -4.89 3.50 14.94
C SER A 141 -4.95 2.58 13.72
N ASP A 142 -5.94 2.77 12.85
CA ASP A 142 -6.17 1.90 11.70
C ASP A 142 -5.15 2.19 10.60
N VAL A 143 -4.80 3.47 10.41
CA VAL A 143 -3.68 3.89 9.55
C VAL A 143 -2.37 3.30 10.05
N SER A 144 -2.11 3.40 11.35
CA SER A 144 -0.88 2.85 11.94
C SER A 144 -0.81 1.33 11.80
N ALA A 145 -1.93 0.63 11.99
CA ALA A 145 -1.99 -0.83 11.78
C ALA A 145 -1.71 -1.21 10.33
N LEU A 146 -2.22 -0.44 9.36
CA LEU A 146 -1.96 -0.66 7.94
C LEU A 146 -0.49 -0.41 7.58
N LEU A 147 0.09 0.69 8.08
CA LEU A 147 1.51 1.00 7.94
C LEU A 147 2.40 -0.07 8.57
N THR A 148 2.04 -0.58 9.74
CA THR A 148 2.79 -1.66 10.40
C THR A 148 2.71 -2.95 9.60
N GLN A 149 1.52 -3.30 9.10
CA GLN A 149 1.35 -4.52 8.30
C GLN A 149 2.27 -4.53 7.08
N TRP A 150 2.34 -3.42 6.35
CA TRP A 150 3.02 -3.39 5.06
C TRP A 150 4.42 -2.80 5.08
N ALA A 151 4.80 -2.02 6.08
CA ALA A 151 6.05 -1.27 6.07
C ALA A 151 6.78 -1.24 7.43
N ASP A 152 6.31 -2.00 8.44
CA ASP A 152 6.90 -2.08 9.79
C ASP A 152 7.10 -0.72 10.48
N ILE A 153 6.29 0.28 10.10
CA ILE A 153 6.28 1.63 10.68
C ILE A 153 4.87 2.00 11.18
N THR A 154 4.75 3.11 11.88
CA THR A 154 3.49 3.70 12.32
C THR A 154 3.35 5.14 11.80
N VAL A 155 2.18 5.75 12.01
CA VAL A 155 1.98 7.18 11.69
C VAL A 155 3.01 8.07 12.39
N ASP A 156 3.44 7.71 13.61
CA ASP A 156 4.39 8.51 14.38
C ASP A 156 5.82 8.48 13.81
N ASP A 157 6.11 7.52 12.93
CA ASP A 157 7.40 7.40 12.24
C ASP A 157 7.47 8.22 10.94
N LEU A 158 6.33 8.71 10.44
CA LEU A 158 6.25 9.48 9.20
C LEU A 158 6.86 10.87 9.36
N ARG A 159 7.70 11.25 8.39
CA ARG A 159 8.41 12.53 8.33
C ARG A 159 7.58 13.65 7.73
N ASN A 160 6.66 13.32 6.80
CA ASN A 160 5.74 14.27 6.19
C ASN A 160 4.31 13.98 6.64
N GLN A 161 3.76 14.87 7.47
CA GLN A 161 2.36 14.84 7.89
C GLN A 161 1.66 16.16 7.54
N ASP A 162 2.22 16.93 6.60
CA ASP A 162 1.64 18.20 6.16
C ASP A 162 0.35 17.95 5.36
N GLY A 163 -0.55 18.94 5.34
CA GLY A 163 -1.77 18.88 4.52
C GLY A 163 -2.90 17.98 5.05
N VAL A 164 -2.69 17.27 6.17
CA VAL A 164 -3.74 16.46 6.80
C VAL A 164 -4.62 17.28 7.74
N THR A 165 -5.89 16.92 7.85
CA THR A 165 -6.77 17.43 8.91
C THR A 165 -6.83 16.39 10.02
N TYR A 166 -6.17 16.63 11.16
CA TYR A 166 -6.16 15.71 12.31
C TYR A 166 -6.79 16.38 13.53
N LEU A 167 -7.76 15.71 14.16
CA LEU A 167 -8.36 16.16 15.42
C LEU A 167 -7.98 15.21 16.56
N ALA A 168 -7.11 15.68 17.45
CA ALA A 168 -6.60 14.90 18.58
C ALA A 168 -7.71 14.40 19.53
N GLN A 169 -8.85 15.10 19.62
CA GLN A 169 -9.97 14.69 20.48
C GLN A 169 -10.67 13.41 20.00
N TYR A 170 -10.58 13.10 18.70
CA TYR A 170 -11.13 11.88 18.10
C TYR A 170 -10.04 10.89 17.69
N ASP A 171 -8.76 11.29 17.80
CA ASP A 171 -7.60 10.54 17.31
C ASP A 171 -7.78 10.03 15.86
N ALA A 172 -8.25 10.93 15.00
CA ALA A 172 -8.61 10.61 13.62
C ALA A 172 -8.20 11.71 12.64
N PHE A 173 -7.94 11.27 11.41
CA PHE A 173 -7.77 12.12 10.24
C PHE A 173 -9.11 12.32 9.53
N TYR A 174 -9.22 13.43 8.80
CA TYR A 174 -10.39 13.78 8.02
C TYR A 174 -10.02 14.13 6.58
N GLU A 175 -10.79 13.57 5.66
CA GLU A 175 -10.59 13.68 4.21
C GLU A 175 -11.94 13.98 3.54
N PHE A 176 -11.91 14.69 2.40
CA PHE A 176 -13.11 15.31 1.80
C PHE A 176 -13.30 14.97 0.32
N THR A 177 -12.50 14.06 -0.24
CA THR A 177 -12.50 13.74 -1.67
C THR A 177 -13.78 13.02 -2.05
N SER A 178 -14.50 13.56 -3.04
CA SER A 178 -15.79 13.02 -3.51
C SER A 178 -15.70 12.14 -4.74
N ASP A 179 -14.53 12.07 -5.39
CA ASP A 179 -14.28 11.21 -6.55
C ASP A 179 -13.63 9.87 -6.14
N PHE A 180 -13.22 9.09 -7.13
CA PHE A 180 -12.60 7.78 -6.94
C PHE A 180 -11.33 7.67 -7.80
N GLY A 181 -10.18 7.51 -7.14
CA GLY A 181 -8.88 7.42 -7.81
C GLY A 181 -7.80 6.77 -6.95
N PRO A 182 -7.98 5.52 -6.48
CA PRO A 182 -6.97 4.86 -5.65
C PRO A 182 -5.61 4.79 -6.33
N GLY A 183 -4.55 4.79 -5.52
CA GLY A 183 -3.19 4.54 -6.00
C GLY A 183 -3.11 3.22 -6.77
N SER A 184 -2.32 3.18 -7.84
CA SER A 184 -2.28 2.05 -8.75
C SER A 184 -0.87 1.60 -9.08
N PHE A 185 -0.64 0.30 -8.92
CA PHE A 185 0.56 -0.37 -9.37
C PHE A 185 0.19 -1.77 -9.87
N ILE A 186 0.39 -2.01 -11.15
CA ILE A 186 0.13 -3.32 -11.77
C ILE A 186 1.49 -3.89 -12.16
N PRO A 187 2.05 -4.85 -11.38
CA PRO A 187 3.34 -5.43 -11.71
C PRO A 187 3.23 -6.22 -13.02
N MET A 188 4.17 -5.99 -13.91
CA MET A 188 4.27 -6.64 -15.23
C MET A 188 5.57 -7.44 -15.37
N GLY A 189 6.57 -7.12 -14.56
CA GLY A 189 7.80 -7.87 -14.41
C GLY A 189 8.37 -7.72 -13.00
N GLY A 190 9.41 -8.48 -12.72
CA GLY A 190 10.07 -8.45 -11.44
C GLY A 190 11.20 -9.46 -11.34
N GLU A 191 12.00 -9.31 -10.29
CA GLU A 191 13.14 -10.15 -9.98
C GLU A 191 13.32 -10.26 -8.47
N GLN A 192 14.05 -11.29 -8.05
CA GLN A 192 14.32 -11.56 -6.64
C GLN A 192 15.80 -11.89 -6.41
N TYR A 193 16.37 -11.30 -5.36
CA TYR A 193 17.68 -11.63 -4.82
C TYR A 193 17.58 -11.87 -3.32
N GLY A 194 17.76 -13.13 -2.91
CA GLY A 194 17.57 -13.53 -1.51
C GLY A 194 16.17 -13.16 -1.02
N ASP A 195 16.11 -12.33 0.02
CA ASP A 195 14.87 -11.84 0.63
C ASP A 195 14.40 -10.49 0.06
N SER A 196 15.02 -9.99 -1.02
CA SER A 196 14.61 -8.74 -1.68
C SER A 196 13.93 -9.03 -3.01
N ILE A 197 12.80 -8.39 -3.27
CA ILE A 197 12.05 -8.49 -4.52
C ILE A 197 11.89 -7.09 -5.10
N ARG A 198 12.16 -6.95 -6.39
CA ARG A 198 11.88 -5.74 -7.15
C ARG A 198 10.83 -6.04 -8.20
N LEU A 199 9.76 -5.25 -8.23
CA LEU A 199 8.67 -5.34 -9.21
C LEU A 199 8.62 -4.05 -10.02
N TRP A 200 8.21 -4.13 -11.29
CA TRP A 200 7.97 -2.95 -12.12
C TRP A 200 6.71 -3.08 -12.95
N ASN A 201 6.13 -1.95 -13.34
CA ASN A 201 5.06 -1.89 -14.34
C ASN A 201 5.64 -1.71 -15.76
N GLY A 202 4.79 -1.88 -16.78
CA GLY A 202 5.22 -1.80 -18.18
C GLY A 202 6.22 -2.90 -18.57
N ASP A 203 7.14 -2.59 -19.49
CA ASP A 203 8.23 -3.47 -19.89
C ASP A 203 9.54 -3.20 -19.11
N GLY A 204 9.52 -2.27 -18.14
CA GLY A 204 10.70 -1.84 -17.38
C GLY A 204 11.60 -0.84 -18.14
N GLU A 205 11.17 -0.36 -19.30
CA GLU A 205 11.90 0.60 -20.11
C GLU A 205 11.22 1.98 -20.08
N GLY A 206 12.02 3.05 -20.16
CA GLY A 206 11.52 4.42 -20.09
C GLY A 206 10.93 4.76 -18.72
N THR A 207 9.86 5.57 -18.69
CA THR A 207 9.23 5.99 -17.44
C THR A 207 8.27 4.92 -16.92
N HIS A 208 8.60 4.33 -15.77
CA HIS A 208 7.83 3.27 -15.11
C HIS A 208 7.95 3.41 -13.59
N ASP A 209 7.11 2.69 -12.84
CA ASP A 209 7.21 2.62 -11.38
C ASP A 209 7.89 1.32 -10.96
N GLU A 210 8.73 1.39 -9.92
CA GLU A 210 9.34 0.24 -9.26
C GLU A 210 8.85 0.14 -7.81
N LEU A 211 8.52 -1.09 -7.37
CA LEU A 211 8.18 -1.44 -5.99
C LEU A 211 9.24 -2.39 -5.45
N THR A 212 9.88 -2.00 -4.34
CA THR A 212 10.85 -2.85 -3.62
C THR A 212 10.19 -3.46 -2.39
N LEU A 213 10.34 -4.77 -2.24
CA LEU A 213 9.82 -5.54 -1.13
C LEU A 213 10.94 -6.32 -0.43
N HIS A 214 10.80 -6.47 0.88
CA HIS A 214 11.52 -7.45 1.68
C HIS A 214 10.59 -8.61 2.09
N VAL A 215 11.07 -9.85 1.94
CA VAL A 215 10.38 -11.07 2.38
C VAL A 215 10.72 -11.31 3.84
N ARG A 216 9.72 -11.20 4.72
CA ARG A 216 9.87 -11.48 6.16
C ARG A 216 10.02 -12.99 6.40
N GLN A 217 10.55 -13.34 7.58
CA GLN A 217 10.75 -14.74 7.98
C GLN A 217 9.47 -15.60 8.00
N ASP A 218 8.30 -14.98 8.17
CA ASP A 218 7.01 -15.64 8.15
C ASP A 218 6.40 -15.76 6.74
N GLY A 219 7.11 -15.30 5.71
CA GLY A 219 6.68 -15.29 4.31
C GLY A 219 5.81 -14.11 3.92
N SER A 220 5.54 -13.16 4.83
CA SER A 220 4.87 -11.90 4.48
C SER A 220 5.84 -10.91 3.82
N TYR A 221 5.29 -9.88 3.16
CA TYR A 221 6.08 -8.86 2.48
C TYR A 221 6.07 -7.53 3.24
N CYS A 222 7.21 -6.87 3.27
CA CYS A 222 7.38 -5.49 3.73
C CYS A 222 7.75 -4.61 2.53
N ILE A 223 7.01 -3.54 2.29
CA ILE A 223 7.31 -2.51 1.30
C ILE A 223 8.44 -1.65 1.84
N GLU A 224 9.50 -1.52 1.05
CA GLU A 224 10.69 -0.72 1.40
C GLU A 224 10.79 0.56 0.58
N ALA A 225 10.31 0.55 -0.67
CA ALA A 225 10.31 1.72 -1.54
C ALA A 225 9.28 1.59 -2.67
N PHE A 226 8.79 2.72 -3.15
CA PHE A 226 7.99 2.81 -4.36
C PHE A 226 8.33 4.11 -5.10
N HIS A 227 8.96 4.04 -6.27
CA HIS A 227 9.43 5.25 -6.97
C HIS A 227 9.30 5.15 -8.49
N GLY A 228 9.06 6.30 -9.12
CA GLY A 228 9.13 6.45 -10.56
C GLY A 228 10.58 6.44 -11.05
N VAL A 229 10.90 5.55 -11.97
CA VAL A 229 12.20 5.40 -12.61
C VAL A 229 12.10 5.88 -14.05
N THR A 230 13.21 6.40 -14.58
CA THR A 230 13.38 6.65 -16.02
C THR A 230 14.71 6.06 -16.45
N THR A 231 14.64 5.00 -17.26
CA THR A 231 15.81 4.28 -17.81
C THR A 231 16.21 4.79 -19.19
#